data_AF-A0A537J1J2-F1
#
_entry.id   AF-A0A537J1J2-F1
#
_cell.length_a   1.000
_cell.length_b   1.000
_cell.length_c   1.000
_cell.angle_alpha   90.00
_cell.angle_beta   90.00
_cell.angle_gamma   90.00
#
_symmetry.space_group_name_H-M   'P 1'
#
loop_
_entity.id
_entity.type
_entity.pdbx_description
1 polymer ?
#
loop_
_entity_poly.entity_id
_entity_poly.type
_entity_poly.pdbx_seq_one_letter_code
_entity_poly.pdbx_strand_id
1 'polypeptide(L)'
;METYGKILLIAMPAFLSLVLFEKWWGWYKGKDTVRTMDMVSSLSSGVTNVTKDVLGLSITIITYAWLVDRLAIVHIQSTVWTYVVAFVAIDFAGYWVHRWSHHINLFWNLHVIHHSSEEFNLACALRQSISELVKVFAFLMLPAALLGVPANVIATVAPLQLFAQFWY
;
A
#
# COMPACT_ATOMS: atom_id res chain seq x y z
N MET A 1 -10.38 9.67 7.62
CA MET A 1 -9.12 10.45 7.48
C MET A 1 -8.38 10.59 8.81
N GLU A 2 -9.03 11.04 9.88
CA GLU A 2 -8.37 11.22 11.19
C GLU A 2 -7.69 9.95 11.73
N THR A 3 -8.38 8.81 11.70
CA THR A 3 -7.81 7.52 12.14
C THR A 3 -6.58 7.12 11.33
N TYR A 4 -6.61 7.32 10.01
CA TYR A 4 -5.47 7.02 9.15
C TYR A 4 -4.26 7.91 9.49
N GLY A 5 -4.49 9.21 9.71
CA GLY A 5 -3.46 10.12 10.18
C GLY A 5 -2.85 9.71 11.52
N LYS A 6 -3.68 9.31 12.50
CA LYS A 6 -3.20 8.80 13.80
C LYS A 6 -2.35 7.55 13.65
N ILE A 7 -2.71 6.63 12.76
CA ILE A 7 -1.91 5.42 12.51
C ILE A 7 -0.57 5.79 11.88
N LEU A 8 -0.55 6.70 10.89
CA LEU A 8 0.68 7.16 10.25
C LEU A 8 1.66 7.81 11.25
N LEU A 9 1.15 8.55 12.24
CA LEU A 9 1.98 9.13 13.30
C LEU A 9 2.71 8.10 14.16
N ILE A 10 2.23 6.85 14.19
CA ILE A 10 2.87 5.73 14.90
C ILE A 10 3.71 4.89 13.94
N ALA A 11 3.15 4.54 12.78
CA ALA A 11 3.79 3.66 11.79
C ALA A 11 5.05 4.30 11.18
N MET A 12 5.01 5.59 10.81
CA MET A 12 6.15 6.24 10.15
C MET A 12 7.40 6.30 11.05
N PRO A 13 7.30 6.74 12.33
CA PRO A 13 8.47 6.69 13.23
C PRO A 13 8.95 5.26 13.50
N ALA A 14 8.04 4.29 13.59
CA ALA A 14 8.42 2.88 13.77
C ALA A 14 9.23 2.36 12.58
N PHE A 15 8.75 2.54 11.35
CA PHE A 15 9.47 2.14 10.13
C PHE A 15 10.81 2.86 9.99
N LEU A 16 10.86 4.17 10.25
CA LEU A 16 12.12 4.92 10.23
C LEU A 16 13.11 4.36 11.26
N SER A 17 12.64 4.05 12.47
CA SER A 17 13.48 3.48 13.52
C SER A 17 14.06 2.12 13.11
N LEU A 18 13.26 1.27 12.47
CA LEU A 18 13.70 -0.03 11.96
C LEU A 18 14.75 0.10 10.85
N VAL A 19 14.52 1.00 9.89
CA VAL A 19 15.48 1.28 8.81
C VAL A 19 16.81 1.80 9.36
N LEU A 20 16.76 2.76 10.30
CA LEU A 20 17.97 3.30 10.94
C LEU A 20 18.69 2.25 11.77
N PHE A 21 17.95 1.38 12.45
CA PHE A 21 18.51 0.25 13.20
C PHE A 21 19.21 -0.74 12.28
N GLU A 22 18.59 -1.13 11.16
CA GLU A 22 19.20 -2.01 10.17
C GLU A 22 20.50 -1.41 9.61
N LYS A 23 20.50 -0.12 9.26
CA LYS A 23 21.69 0.60 8.81
C LYS A 23 22.79 0.60 9.87
N TRP A 24 22.47 0.96 11.11
CA TRP A 24 23.42 0.97 12.21
C TRP A 24 24.02 -0.41 12.45
N TRP A 25 23.19 -1.45 12.42
CA TRP A 25 23.61 -2.82 12.62
C TRP A 25 24.52 -3.31 11.49
N GLY A 26 24.17 -3.02 10.24
CA GLY A 26 24.99 -3.32 9.06
C GLY A 26 26.36 -2.66 9.13
N TRP A 27 26.41 -1.36 9.48
CA TRP A 27 27.66 -0.63 9.71
C TRP A 27 28.50 -1.27 10.84
N TYR A 28 27.88 -1.54 12.00
CA TYR A 28 28.57 -2.14 13.15
C TYR A 28 29.16 -3.53 12.82
N LYS A 29 28.49 -4.32 11.99
CA LYS A 29 28.96 -5.65 11.54
C LYS A 29 29.88 -5.61 10.32
N GLY A 30 30.17 -4.44 9.76
CA GLY A 30 30.97 -4.29 8.55
C GLY A 30 30.29 -4.86 7.29
N LYS A 31 28.97 -5.01 7.30
CA LYS A 31 28.12 -5.49 6.20
C LYS A 31 26.97 -4.50 5.96
N ASP A 32 27.32 -3.27 5.56
CA ASP A 32 26.32 -2.22 5.29
C ASP A 32 25.64 -2.46 3.94
N THR A 33 24.43 -3.03 3.99
CA THR A 33 23.53 -3.21 2.84
C THR A 33 22.59 -2.02 2.64
N VAL A 34 22.59 -1.03 3.55
CA VAL A 34 21.68 0.12 3.52
C VAL A 34 22.43 1.34 2.99
N ARG A 35 22.75 1.32 1.69
CA ARG A 35 23.48 2.40 1.01
C ARG A 35 22.78 3.73 1.24
N THR A 36 23.49 4.74 1.76
CA THR A 36 22.87 5.99 2.24
C THR A 36 22.02 6.69 1.18
N MET A 37 22.51 6.79 -0.06
CA MET A 37 21.77 7.44 -1.15
C MET A 37 20.51 6.65 -1.54
N ASP A 38 20.59 5.32 -1.53
CA ASP A 38 19.46 4.45 -1.82
C ASP A 38 18.39 4.54 -0.72
N MET A 39 18.81 4.54 0.54
CA MET A 39 17.94 4.78 1.69
C MET A 39 17.24 6.13 1.61
N VAL A 40 17.96 7.22 1.33
CA VAL A 40 17.36 8.57 1.18
C VAL A 40 16.34 8.59 0.04
N SER A 41 16.65 7.96 -1.10
CA SER A 41 15.72 7.86 -2.22
C SER A 41 14.45 7.10 -1.83
N SER A 42 14.59 5.95 -1.17
CA SER A 42 13.45 5.12 -0.75
C SER A 42 12.60 5.79 0.33
N LEU A 43 13.22 6.45 1.32
CA LEU A 43 12.50 7.24 2.34
C LEU A 43 11.76 8.43 1.72
N SER A 44 12.38 9.12 0.76
CA SER A 44 11.75 10.24 0.04
C SER A 44 10.55 9.76 -0.79
N SER A 45 10.67 8.59 -1.42
CA SER A 45 9.56 7.91 -2.07
C SER A 45 8.44 7.53 -1.08
N GLY A 46 8.78 7.01 0.10
CA GLY A 46 7.84 6.71 1.17
C GLY A 46 7.05 7.95 1.62
N VAL A 47 7.71 9.10 1.82
CA VAL A 47 7.04 10.39 2.12
C VAL A 47 6.10 10.80 0.99
N THR A 48 6.52 10.62 -0.26
CA THR A 48 5.69 10.89 -1.43
C THR A 48 4.46 9.98 -1.45
N ASN A 49 4.61 8.69 -1.14
CA ASN A 49 3.50 7.75 -1.10
C ASN A 49 2.47 8.10 -0.02
N VAL A 50 2.94 8.40 1.20
CA VAL A 50 2.08 8.88 2.29
C VAL A 50 1.33 10.15 1.90
N THR A 51 2.03 11.10 1.26
CA THR A 51 1.41 12.36 0.80
C THR A 51 0.30 12.08 -0.20
N LYS A 52 0.55 11.22 -1.20
CA LYS A 52 -0.47 10.81 -2.14
C LYS A 52 -1.64 10.11 -1.47
N ASP A 53 -1.38 9.21 -0.54
CA ASP A 53 -2.45 8.49 0.15
C ASP A 53 -3.30 9.44 0.96
N VAL A 54 -2.72 10.35 1.74
CA VAL A 54 -3.49 11.34 2.51
C VAL A 54 -4.35 12.22 1.59
N LEU A 55 -3.84 12.62 0.43
CA LEU A 55 -4.60 13.43 -0.53
C LEU A 55 -5.63 12.62 -1.33
N GLY A 56 -5.32 11.36 -1.65
CA GLY A 56 -6.08 10.49 -2.57
C GLY A 56 -7.02 9.50 -1.90
N LEU A 57 -6.90 9.24 -0.59
CA LEU A 57 -7.78 8.33 0.15
C LEU A 57 -9.22 8.82 0.09
N SER A 58 -9.44 10.12 0.26
CA SER A 58 -10.77 10.74 0.19
C SER A 58 -11.44 10.46 -1.15
N ILE A 59 -10.72 10.68 -2.26
CA ILE A 59 -11.22 10.39 -3.61
C ILE A 59 -11.56 8.90 -3.72
N THR A 60 -10.65 8.03 -3.31
CA THR A 60 -10.83 6.57 -3.41
C THR A 60 -12.05 6.09 -2.64
N ILE A 61 -12.22 6.52 -1.39
CA ILE A 61 -13.33 6.10 -0.52
C ILE A 61 -14.66 6.71 -0.99
N ILE A 62 -14.66 7.97 -1.41
CA ILE A 62 -15.88 8.63 -1.94
C ILE A 62 -16.32 7.94 -3.24
N THR A 63 -15.39 7.71 -4.17
CA THR A 63 -15.70 7.01 -5.42
C THR A 63 -16.17 5.58 -5.16
N TYR A 64 -15.53 4.85 -4.23
CA TYR A 64 -15.96 3.49 -3.88
C TYR A 64 -17.35 3.48 -3.22
N ALA A 65 -17.63 4.39 -2.28
CA ALA A 65 -18.95 4.51 -1.67
C ALA A 65 -20.03 4.85 -2.69
N TRP A 66 -19.73 5.72 -3.65
CA TRP A 66 -20.62 6.02 -4.77
C TRP A 66 -20.88 4.80 -5.66
N LEU A 67 -19.86 3.98 -5.93
CA LEU A 67 -20.03 2.72 -6.68
C LEU A 67 -20.93 1.74 -5.94
N VAL A 68 -20.76 1.59 -4.62
CA VAL A 68 -21.66 0.75 -3.80
C VAL A 68 -23.10 1.26 -3.87
N ASP A 69 -23.33 2.55 -3.66
CA ASP A 69 -24.68 3.15 -3.71
C ASP A 69 -25.40 2.93 -5.05
N ARG A 70 -24.66 2.93 -6.16
CA ARG A 70 -25.23 2.84 -7.51
C ARG A 70 -25.26 1.45 -8.12
N LEU A 71 -24.31 0.58 -7.77
CA LEU A 71 -24.08 -0.68 -8.47
C LEU A 71 -24.31 -1.90 -7.57
N ALA A 72 -24.40 -1.74 -6.25
CA ALA A 72 -24.58 -2.88 -5.35
C ALA A 72 -25.87 -3.65 -5.67
N ILE A 73 -25.71 -4.95 -5.88
CA ILE A 73 -26.81 -5.89 -6.12
C ILE A 73 -27.32 -6.42 -4.76
N VAL A 74 -26.39 -6.56 -3.81
CA VAL A 74 -26.66 -6.98 -2.43
C VAL A 74 -25.90 -6.07 -1.47
N HIS A 75 -26.29 -6.05 -0.19
CA HIS A 75 -25.64 -5.25 0.84
C HIS A 75 -25.16 -6.16 1.98
N ILE A 76 -23.85 -6.27 2.14
CA ILE A 76 -23.23 -7.05 3.21
C ILE A 76 -23.11 -6.18 4.47
N GLN A 77 -23.44 -6.76 5.63
CA GLN A 77 -23.26 -6.08 6.91
C GLN A 77 -21.79 -6.01 7.31
N SER A 78 -21.43 -4.96 8.06
CA SER A 78 -20.09 -4.75 8.60
C SER A 78 -19.85 -5.65 9.83
N THR A 79 -19.56 -6.94 9.60
CA THR A 79 -19.22 -7.92 10.64
C THR A 79 -17.71 -8.20 10.65
N VAL A 80 -17.17 -8.77 11.74
CA VAL A 80 -15.74 -9.16 11.81
C VAL A 80 -15.33 -10.05 10.63
N TRP A 81 -16.20 -10.98 10.21
CA TRP A 81 -15.96 -11.84 9.06
C TRP A 81 -15.87 -11.06 7.75
N THR A 82 -16.66 -9.99 7.59
CA THR A 82 -16.56 -9.10 6.43
C THR A 82 -15.19 -8.44 6.35
N TYR A 83 -14.60 -8.04 7.47
CA TYR A 83 -13.23 -7.50 7.51
C TYR A 83 -12.17 -8.55 7.15
N VAL A 84 -12.30 -9.77 7.69
CA VAL A 84 -11.37 -10.87 7.40
C VAL A 84 -11.41 -11.24 5.92
N VAL A 85 -12.61 -11.42 5.36
CA VAL A 85 -12.78 -11.74 3.93
C VAL A 85 -12.28 -10.58 3.07
N ALA A 86 -12.59 -9.34 3.42
CA ALA A 86 -12.08 -8.17 2.69
C ALA A 86 -10.55 -8.09 2.74
N PHE A 87 -9.91 -8.42 3.86
CA PHE A 87 -8.46 -8.47 3.98
C PHE A 87 -7.85 -9.47 3.01
N VAL A 88 -8.37 -10.70 2.97
CA VAL A 88 -7.90 -11.74 2.04
C VAL A 88 -8.18 -11.38 0.59
N ALA A 89 -9.36 -10.82 0.29
CA ALA A 89 -9.73 -10.43 -1.06
C ALA A 89 -8.86 -9.28 -1.60
N ILE A 90 -8.54 -8.29 -0.76
CA ILE A 90 -7.67 -7.18 -1.13
C ILE A 90 -6.23 -7.67 -1.32
N ASP A 91 -5.74 -8.56 -0.45
CA ASP A 91 -4.41 -9.20 -0.63
C ASP A 91 -4.34 -9.96 -1.95
N PHE A 92 -5.37 -10.77 -2.25
CA PHE A 92 -5.46 -11.52 -3.50
C PHE A 92 -5.52 -10.61 -4.74
N ALA A 93 -6.25 -9.50 -4.67
CA ALA A 93 -6.23 -8.49 -5.73
C ALA A 93 -4.83 -7.88 -5.88
N GLY A 94 -4.16 -7.57 -4.76
CA GLY A 94 -2.77 -7.10 -4.73
C GLY A 94 -1.80 -8.08 -5.39
N TYR A 95 -1.95 -9.39 -5.12
CA TYR A 95 -1.17 -10.43 -5.78
C TYR A 95 -1.30 -10.37 -7.31
N TRP A 96 -2.52 -10.24 -7.84
CA TRP A 96 -2.72 -10.16 -9.29
C TRP A 96 -2.14 -8.89 -9.89
N VAL A 97 -2.28 -7.74 -9.20
CA VAL A 97 -1.64 -6.50 -9.60
C VAL A 97 -0.13 -6.67 -9.70
N HIS A 98 0.49 -7.22 -8.65
CA HIS A 98 1.93 -7.47 -8.59
C HIS A 98 2.36 -8.45 -9.68
N ARG A 99 1.63 -9.56 -9.86
CA ARG A 99 1.88 -10.54 -10.92
C ARG A 99 1.81 -9.90 -12.31
N TRP A 100 0.76 -9.12 -12.60
CA TRP A 100 0.63 -8.44 -13.89
C TRP A 100 1.73 -7.40 -14.12
N SER A 101 2.15 -6.69 -13.07
CA SER A 101 3.29 -5.80 -13.11
C SER A 101 4.60 -6.50 -13.49
N HIS A 102 4.78 -7.76 -13.11
CA HIS A 102 5.95 -8.55 -13.51
C HIS A 102 5.83 -9.24 -14.88
N HIS A 103 4.61 -9.47 -15.35
CA HIS A 103 4.37 -10.24 -16.59
C HIS A 103 4.03 -9.38 -17.81
N ILE A 104 3.63 -8.12 -17.63
CA ILE A 104 3.16 -7.23 -18.71
C ILE A 104 4.01 -5.96 -18.73
N ASN A 105 4.73 -5.71 -19.83
CA ASN A 105 5.66 -4.58 -19.97
C ASN A 105 5.03 -3.22 -19.65
N LEU A 106 3.77 -2.99 -20.03
CA LEU A 106 3.07 -1.74 -19.72
C LEU A 106 3.00 -1.50 -18.20
N PHE A 107 2.68 -2.54 -17.44
CA PHE A 107 2.54 -2.45 -15.98
C PHE A 107 3.89 -2.54 -15.27
N TRP A 108 4.88 -3.22 -15.86
CA TRP A 108 6.27 -3.16 -15.39
C TRP A 108 6.79 -1.72 -15.34
N ASN A 109 6.46 -0.88 -16.31
CA ASN A 109 6.86 0.54 -16.26
C ASN A 109 6.33 1.30 -15.04
N LEU A 110 5.19 0.86 -14.46
CA LEU A 110 4.67 1.43 -13.22
C LEU A 110 5.42 0.90 -11.99
N HIS A 111 5.95 -0.32 -12.07
CA HIS A 111 6.50 -1.07 -10.95
C HIS A 111 8.03 -1.13 -10.89
N VAL A 112 8.74 -0.86 -12.00
CA VAL A 112 10.21 -0.96 -12.08
C VAL A 112 10.93 -0.06 -11.08
N ILE A 113 10.33 1.08 -10.71
CA ILE A 113 10.89 1.97 -9.68
C ILE A 113 10.95 1.25 -8.32
N HIS A 114 9.97 0.41 -7.98
CA HIS A 114 10.01 -0.39 -6.77
C HIS A 114 11.23 -1.33 -6.75
N HIS A 115 11.51 -1.99 -7.87
CA HIS A 115 12.65 -2.90 -8.04
C HIS A 115 13.98 -2.22 -8.41
N SER A 116 14.06 -0.90 -8.33
CA SER A 116 15.27 -0.18 -8.74
C SER A 116 16.39 -0.18 -7.70
N SER A 117 16.13 -0.63 -6.47
CA SER A 117 17.18 -0.82 -5.47
C SER A 117 17.96 -2.10 -5.78
N GLU A 118 19.29 -2.02 -5.74
CA GLU A 118 20.19 -3.16 -5.93
C GLU A 118 20.34 -4.01 -4.65
N GLU A 119 19.92 -3.47 -3.50
CA GLU A 119 20.10 -4.08 -2.18
C GLU A 119 18.74 -4.43 -1.57
N PHE A 120 18.63 -5.61 -0.97
CA PHE A 120 17.43 -6.01 -0.24
C PHE A 120 17.54 -5.56 1.22
N ASN A 121 16.77 -4.55 1.61
CA ASN A 121 16.76 -3.96 2.95
C ASN A 121 15.40 -3.32 3.28
N LEU A 122 15.17 -2.93 4.53
CA LEU A 122 13.90 -2.36 4.97
C LEU A 122 13.58 -1.01 4.32
N ALA A 123 14.60 -0.24 3.91
CA ALA A 123 14.34 1.03 3.24
C ALA A 123 13.72 0.79 1.86
N CYS A 124 14.15 -0.24 1.12
CA CYS A 124 13.64 -0.51 -0.23
C CYS A 124 12.14 -0.86 -0.25
N ALA A 125 11.59 -1.42 0.83
CA ALA A 125 10.14 -1.66 0.96
C ALA A 125 9.30 -0.38 0.84
N LEU A 126 9.86 0.77 1.26
CA LEU A 126 9.22 2.08 1.18
C LEU A 126 9.31 2.73 -0.21
N ARG A 127 10.05 2.11 -1.15
CA ARG A 127 10.23 2.62 -2.50
C ARG A 127 9.01 2.31 -3.37
N GLN A 128 8.14 3.29 -3.52
CA GLN A 128 6.94 3.23 -4.36
C GLN A 128 7.03 4.22 -5.52
N SER A 129 6.32 3.93 -6.61
CA SER A 129 6.38 4.72 -7.83
C SER A 129 5.46 5.95 -7.74
N ILE A 130 5.86 7.12 -8.27
CA ILE A 130 4.93 8.26 -8.34
C ILE A 130 3.71 7.91 -9.21
N SER A 131 3.93 7.13 -10.28
CA SER A 131 2.97 6.79 -11.34
C SER A 131 1.77 5.97 -10.84
N GLU A 132 1.90 5.30 -9.69
CA GLU A 132 0.81 4.58 -9.02
C GLU A 132 -0.34 5.49 -8.54
N LEU A 133 -0.17 6.83 -8.65
CA LEU A 133 -1.29 7.77 -8.53
C LEU A 133 -2.45 7.40 -9.44
N VAL A 134 -2.15 6.92 -10.65
CA VAL A 134 -3.14 6.40 -11.59
C VAL A 134 -3.47 4.96 -11.18
N LYS A 135 -4.61 4.78 -10.52
CA LYS A 135 -5.07 3.48 -10.03
C LYS A 135 -5.64 2.61 -11.16
N VAL A 136 -4.77 2.18 -12.08
CA VAL A 136 -5.15 1.39 -13.28
C VAL A 136 -5.98 0.14 -12.92
N PHE A 137 -5.69 -0.47 -11.77
CA PHE A 137 -6.36 -1.69 -11.30
C PHE A 137 -7.53 -1.43 -10.34
N ALA A 138 -8.02 -0.19 -10.21
CA ALA A 138 -9.15 0.13 -9.34
C ALA A 138 -10.41 -0.69 -9.64
N PHE A 139 -10.56 -1.17 -10.89
CA PHE A 139 -11.66 -2.04 -11.29
C PHE A 139 -11.71 -3.37 -10.52
N LEU A 140 -10.60 -3.83 -9.93
CA LEU A 140 -10.59 -5.03 -9.08
C LEU A 140 -11.42 -4.88 -7.80
N MET A 141 -11.80 -3.65 -7.45
CA MET A 141 -12.73 -3.36 -6.34
C MET A 141 -14.20 -3.49 -6.75
N LEU A 142 -14.53 -3.61 -8.04
CA LEU A 142 -15.91 -3.72 -8.51
C LEU A 142 -16.66 -4.92 -7.92
N PRO A 143 -16.09 -6.13 -7.80
CA PRO A 143 -16.77 -7.25 -7.15
C PRO A 143 -17.19 -6.92 -5.70
N ALA A 144 -16.32 -6.25 -4.93
CA ALA A 144 -16.65 -5.81 -3.57
C ALA A 144 -17.77 -4.76 -3.57
N ALA A 145 -17.77 -3.84 -4.55
CA ALA A 145 -18.83 -2.85 -4.70
C ALA A 145 -20.18 -3.47 -5.10
N LEU A 146 -20.18 -4.43 -6.03
CA LEU A 146 -21.38 -5.17 -6.46
C LEU A 146 -21.99 -6.00 -5.33
N LEU A 147 -21.14 -6.54 -4.44
CA LEU A 147 -21.56 -7.24 -3.22
C LEU A 147 -21.93 -6.29 -2.08
N GLY A 148 -21.89 -4.97 -2.32
CA GLY A 148 -22.21 -3.94 -1.34
C GLY A 148 -21.38 -4.03 -0.06
N VAL A 149 -20.09 -4.36 -0.18
CA VAL A 149 -19.17 -4.32 0.96
C VAL A 149 -19.05 -2.87 1.44
N PRO A 150 -19.35 -2.59 2.71
CA PRO A 150 -19.39 -1.22 3.21
C PRO A 150 -18.06 -0.48 3.06
N ALA A 151 -18.11 0.80 2.67
CA ALA A 151 -16.92 1.61 2.44
C ALA A 151 -16.04 1.77 3.69
N ASN A 152 -16.61 1.72 4.89
CA ASN A 152 -15.85 1.74 6.14
C ASN A 152 -14.99 0.49 6.31
N VAL A 153 -15.42 -0.69 5.82
CA VAL A 153 -14.60 -1.91 5.82
C VAL A 153 -13.36 -1.69 4.95
N ILE A 154 -13.55 -1.21 3.73
CA ILE A 154 -12.44 -0.92 2.80
C ILE A 154 -11.50 0.15 3.37
N ALA A 155 -12.06 1.23 3.96
CA ALA A 155 -11.28 2.31 4.57
C ALA A 155 -10.43 1.85 5.77
N THR A 156 -10.81 0.77 6.46
CA THR A 156 -10.02 0.17 7.52
C THR A 156 -8.99 -0.83 6.98
N VAL A 157 -9.40 -1.71 6.06
CA VAL A 157 -8.56 -2.81 5.59
C VAL A 157 -7.45 -2.32 4.65
N ALA A 158 -7.70 -1.36 3.77
CA ALA A 158 -6.71 -0.90 2.81
C ALA A 158 -5.42 -0.33 3.46
N PRO A 159 -5.49 0.52 4.50
CA PRO A 159 -4.30 0.92 5.26
C PRO A 159 -3.56 -0.25 5.94
N LEU A 160 -4.30 -1.22 6.49
CA LEU A 160 -3.69 -2.39 7.13
C LEU A 160 -2.87 -3.21 6.14
N GLN A 161 -3.41 -3.39 4.93
CA GLN A 161 -2.71 -4.03 3.82
C GLN A 161 -1.45 -3.26 3.40
N LEU A 162 -1.53 -1.94 3.27
CA LEU A 162 -0.37 -1.10 2.96
C LEU A 162 0.76 -1.26 3.98
N PHE A 163 0.43 -1.29 5.29
CA PHE A 163 1.44 -1.49 6.33
C PHE A 163 1.96 -2.93 6.40
N ALA A 164 1.15 -3.92 6.03
CA ALA A 164 1.54 -5.31 6.03
C ALA A 164 2.62 -5.60 4.96
N GLN A 165 2.54 -4.94 3.80
CA GLN A 165 3.52 -5.05 2.71
C GLN A 165 4.95 -4.61 3.08
N PHE A 166 5.14 -3.92 4.21
CA PHE A 166 6.49 -3.63 4.70
C PHE A 166 7.27 -4.91 5.07
N TRP A 167 6.57 -6.03 5.29
CA TRP A 167 7.13 -7.26 5.84
C TRP A 167 7.28 -8.42 4.84
N TYR A 168 6.68 -8.33 3.66
CA TYR A 168 6.68 -9.42 2.66
C TYR A 168 6.64 -8.92 1.23
#